data_AF-A0A0S7ZNW1-F1
#
_entry.id   AF-A0A0S7ZNW1-F1
#
_cell.length_a   1.000
_cell.length_b   1.000
_cell.length_c   1.000
_cell.angle_alpha   90.00
_cell.angle_beta   90.00
_cell.angle_gamma   90.00
#
_symmetry.space_group_name_H-M   'P 1'
#
loop_
_entity.id
_entity.type
_entity.pdbx_description
1 polymer ?
#
loop_
_entity_poly.entity_id
_entity_poly.type
_entity_poly.pdbx_seq_one_letter_code
_entity_poly.pdbx_strand_id
1 'polypeptide(L)' 'MDIDKIGEAAGEVWRALHNWHALSGIDEGMTIGRLKHATNVPDTLLHEALGWLAREGKIRFSGKGRSRRVFLI' A
#
# COMPACT_ATOMS: atom_id res chain seq x y z
N MET A 1 4.40 -18.25 7.40
CA MET A 1 4.39 -16.82 7.01
C MET A 1 5.83 -16.40 6.87
N ASP A 2 6.23 -15.96 5.69
CA ASP A 2 7.62 -15.63 5.37
C ASP A 2 7.80 -14.12 5.59
N ILE A 3 8.34 -13.77 6.75
CA ILE A 3 8.43 -12.38 7.22
C ILE A 3 9.27 -11.53 6.27
N ASP A 4 10.33 -12.09 5.70
CA ASP A 4 11.24 -11.38 4.81
C ASP A 4 10.51 -10.97 3.51
N LYS A 5 9.70 -11.87 2.95
CA LYS A 5 8.88 -11.57 1.76
C LYS A 5 7.83 -10.49 2.03
N ILE A 6 7.24 -10.48 3.23
CA ILE A 6 6.29 -9.44 3.61
C ILE A 6 6.99 -8.09 3.73
N GLY A 7 8.19 -8.06 4.32
CA GLY A 7 9.00 -6.85 4.43
C GLY A 7 9.42 -6.30 3.07
N GLU A 8 9.86 -7.16 2.14
CA GLU A 8 10.21 -6.78 0.78
C GLU A 8 8.99 -6.20 0.03
N ALA A 9 7.85 -6.90 0.07
CA ALA A 9 6.61 -6.44 -0.52
C ALA A 9 6.11 -5.13 0.11
N ALA A 10 6.26 -4.94 1.42
CA ALA A 10 5.96 -3.69 2.10
C ALA A 10 6.83 -2.55 1.58
N GLY A 11 8.12 -2.80 1.33
CA GLY A 11 9.03 -1.85 0.71
C GLY A 11 8.58 -1.43 -0.70
N GLU A 12 8.13 -2.38 -1.53
CA GLU A 12 7.58 -2.09 -2.87
C GLU A 12 6.29 -1.27 -2.81
N VAL A 13 5.36 -1.65 -1.93
CA VAL A 13 4.09 -0.92 -1.72
C VAL A 13 4.35 0.51 -1.24
N TRP A 14 5.28 0.68 -0.30
CA TRP A 14 5.63 1.99 0.23
C TRP A 14 6.26 2.90 -0.84
N ARG A 15 7.17 2.36 -1.67
CA ARG A 15 7.73 3.07 -2.82
C ARG A 15 6.66 3.46 -3.85
N ALA A 16 5.73 2.55 -4.16
CA ALA A 16 4.63 2.84 -5.08
C ALA A 16 3.73 3.97 -4.56
N LEU A 17 3.41 3.99 -3.27
CA LEU A 17 2.64 5.07 -2.63
C LEU A 17 3.38 6.41 -2.70
N HIS A 18 4.69 6.44 -2.42
CA HIS A 18 5.50 7.67 -2.50
C HIS A 18 5.59 8.21 -3.94
N ASN A 19 5.76 7.32 -4.92
CA ASN A 19 5.77 7.71 -6.33
C ASN A 19 4.41 8.29 -6.77
N TRP A 20 3.30 7.66 -6.34
CA TRP A 20 1.96 8.18 -6.61
C TRP A 20 1.73 9.54 -5.96
N HIS A 21 2.15 9.68 -4.70
CA HIS A 21 2.06 10.91 -3.94
C HIS A 21 2.79 12.07 -4.65
N ALA A 22 4.01 11.82 -5.14
CA ALA A 22 4.78 12.81 -5.90
C ALA A 22 4.10 13.26 -7.20
N LEU A 23 3.25 12.41 -7.80
CA LEU A 23 2.55 12.70 -9.05
C LEU A 23 1.15 13.31 -8.85
N SER A 24 0.46 12.96 -7.76
CA SER A 24 -0.97 13.25 -7.57
C SER A 24 -1.27 14.21 -6.42
N GLY A 25 -0.30 14.46 -5.53
CA GLY A 25 -0.46 15.31 -4.35
C GLY A 25 -0.84 14.55 -3.08
N ILE A 26 -0.64 15.20 -1.92
CA ILE A 26 -0.68 14.60 -0.56
C ILE A 26 -2.04 14.08 -0.12
N ASP A 27 -3.10 14.62 -0.70
CA ASP A 27 -4.47 14.24 -0.37
C ASP A 27 -5.00 13.08 -1.22
N GLU A 28 -4.18 12.53 -2.12
CA GLU A 28 -4.57 11.45 -3.04
C GLU A 28 -4.00 10.09 -2.64
N GLY A 29 -4.84 9.24 -2.06
CA GLY A 29 -4.52 7.85 -1.76
C GLY A 29 -4.75 6.91 -2.96
N MET A 30 -4.02 5.79 -3.00
CA MET A 30 -4.18 4.75 -4.03
C MET A 30 -5.24 3.72 -3.63
N THR A 31 -6.01 3.21 -4.59
CA THR A 31 -6.84 2.03 -4.36
C THR A 31 -5.97 0.77 -4.30
N ILE A 32 -6.44 -0.27 -3.60
CA ILE A 32 -5.74 -1.57 -3.51
C ILE A 32 -5.50 -2.15 -4.91
N GLY A 33 -6.48 -2.04 -5.82
CA GLY A 33 -6.33 -2.49 -7.20
C GLY A 33 -5.23 -1.76 -7.98
N ARG A 34 -5.05 -0.45 -7.75
CA ARG A 34 -3.95 0.31 -8.36
C ARG A 34 -2.60 -0.09 -7.76
N LEU A 35 -2.53 -0.31 -6.45
CA LEU A 35 -1.31 -0.81 -5.78
C LEU A 35 -0.89 -2.16 -6.34
N LYS A 36 -1.85 -3.08 -6.52
CA LYS A 36 -1.60 -4.38 -7.14
C LYS A 36 -1.01 -4.23 -8.54
N HIS A 37 -1.58 -3.37 -9.37
CA HIS A 37 -1.04 -3.11 -10.71
C HIS A 37 0.33 -2.45 -10.70
N ALA A 38 0.58 -1.52 -9.78
CA ALA A 38 1.85 -0.78 -9.71
C ALA A 38 3.01 -1.62 -9.17
N THR A 39 2.74 -2.60 -8.30
CA THR A 39 3.76 -3.41 -7.62
C THR A 39 3.90 -4.82 -8.17
N ASN A 40 2.89 -5.32 -8.91
CA ASN A 40 2.76 -6.71 -9.33
C ASN A 40 2.84 -7.74 -8.18
N VAL A 41 2.62 -7.30 -6.94
CA VAL A 41 2.64 -8.16 -5.76
C VAL A 41 1.37 -9.04 -5.74
N PRO A 42 1.49 -10.35 -5.41
CA PRO A 42 0.34 -11.23 -5.25
C PRO A 42 -0.67 -10.72 -4.23
N ASP A 43 -1.95 -11.02 -4.43
CA ASP A 43 -3.05 -10.42 -3.65
C ASP A 43 -2.90 -10.63 -2.13
N THR A 44 -2.61 -11.85 -1.69
CA THR A 44 -2.40 -12.18 -0.28
C THR A 44 -1.20 -11.41 0.29
N LEU A 45 -0.08 -11.38 -0.44
CA LEU A 45 1.15 -10.72 -0.01
C LEU A 45 0.98 -9.19 0.04
N LEU A 46 0.16 -8.61 -0.85
CA LEU A 46 -0.18 -7.19 -0.83
C LEU A 46 -0.95 -6.83 0.45
N HIS A 47 -1.92 -7.66 0.87
CA HIS A 47 -2.65 -7.42 2.11
C HIS A 47 -1.76 -7.58 3.35
N GLU A 48 -0.85 -8.57 3.36
CA GLU A 48 0.14 -8.73 4.43
C GLU A 48 1.11 -7.53 4.51
N ALA A 49 1.60 -7.06 3.37
CA ALA A 49 2.46 -5.87 3.25
C ALA A 49 1.74 -4.60 3.73
N LEU A 50 0.46 -4.42 3.37
CA LEU A 50 -0.36 -3.33 3.86
C LEU A 50 -0.56 -3.41 5.38
N GLY A 51 -0.79 -4.61 5.93
CA GLY A 51 -0.85 -4.83 7.37
C GLY A 51 0.47 -4.48 8.08
N TRP A 52 1.60 -4.85 7.47
CA TRP A 52 2.94 -4.52 7.97
C TRP A 52 3.15 -3.01 8.06
N LEU A 53 2.85 -2.27 6.98
CA LEU A 53 2.99 -0.81 6.96
C LEU A 53 2.04 -0.11 7.93
N ALA A 54 0.82 -0.63 8.11
CA ALA A 54 -0.14 -0.10 9.06
C ALA A 54 0.33 -0.31 10.51
N ARG A 55 0.93 -1.47 10.82
CA ARG A 55 1.55 -1.77 12.12
C ARG A 55 2.67 -0.78 12.46
N GLU A 56 3.41 -0.33 11.45
CA GLU A 56 4.48 0.67 11.61
C GLU A 56 3.98 2.13 11.60
N GLY A 57 2.68 2.35 11.40
CA GLY A 57 2.10 3.71 11.34
C GLY A 57 2.49 4.49 10.08
N LYS A 58 2.88 3.82 9.00
CA LYS A 58 3.30 4.46 7.74
C LYS A 58 2.14 4.77 6.79
N ILE A 59 1.01 4.08 6.96
CA ILE A 59 -0.16 4.23 6.09
C ILE A 59 -1.46 4.29 6.90
N ARG A 60 -2.45 4.95 6.32
CA ARG A 60 -3.84 4.93 6.78
C ARG A 60 -4.79 4.52 5.66
N PHE A 61 -5.90 3.91 6.05
CA PHE A 61 -6.99 3.59 5.12
C PHE A 61 -8.12 4.61 5.26
N SER A 62 -8.69 5.04 4.15
CA SER A 62 -9.93 5.83 4.13
C SER A 62 -10.89 5.32 3.05
N GLY A 63 -12.18 5.56 3.23
CA GLY A 63 -13.25 5.10 2.34
C GLY A 63 -13.96 3.83 2.82
N LYS A 64 -15.02 3.45 2.09
CA LYS A 64 -15.91 2.32 2.43
C LYS A 64 -16.06 1.34 1.27
N GLY A 65 -16.05 0.05 1.57
CA GLY A 65 -16.18 -1.01 0.56
C GLY A 65 -15.12 -0.90 -0.54
N ARG A 66 -15.56 -0.88 -1.80
CA ARG A 66 -14.69 -0.84 -2.99
C ARG A 66 -13.94 0.48 -3.19
N SER A 67 -14.33 1.55 -2.48
CA SER A 67 -13.66 2.86 -2.56
C SER A 67 -12.51 3.00 -1.55
N ARG A 68 -12.14 1.92 -0.85
CA ARG A 68 -11.04 1.95 0.12
C ARG A 68 -9.72 2.32 -0.55
N ARG A 69 -9.13 3.39 -0.05
CA ARG A 69 -7.85 3.95 -0.49
C ARG A 69 -6.83 3.91 0.64
N VAL A 70 -5.57 3.83 0.26
CA VAL A 70 -4.39 3.80 1.11
C VAL A 70 -3.64 5.11 0.95
N PHE A 71 -3.35 5.77 2.05
CA PHE A 71 -2.64 7.05 2.11
C PHE A 71 -1.38 6.87 2.94
N LEU A 72 -0.33 7.62 2.60
CA LEU A 72 0.81 7.80 3.48
C LEU A 72 0.39 8.65 4.70
N ILE A 73 1.08 8.43 5.83
CA ILE A 73 0.97 9.25 7.05
C ILE A 73 2.22 10.11 7.16
#